data_AF-A0A971AT80-F1
#
_entry.id   AF-A0A971AT80-F1
#
_cell.length_a   1.000
_cell.length_b   1.000
_cell.length_c   1.000
_cell.angle_alpha   90.00
_cell.angle_beta   90.00
_cell.angle_gamma   90.00
#
_symmetry.space_group_name_H-M   'P 1'
#
loop_
_entity.id
_entity.type
_entity.pdbx_description
1 polymer ?
#
loop_
_entity_poly.entity_id
_entity_poly.type
_entity_poly.pdbx_seq_one_letter_code
_entity_poly.pdbx_strand_id
1 'polypeptide(L)'
;MSLSQTKSNTSFVYLVALICLLAVAIFMFSKSDFFLIDSISLEGLNNVAGDEVERLLGTVKGENIFLVDTGALAQKLKLHPLINEAHITKKYPGTLVIQIQERLPAALILNKDKMVEVDSQGVILRYYDTWP
;
A
#
# COMPACT_ATOMS: atom_id res chain seq x y z
N MET A 1 -14.27 -30.38 -61.45
CA MET A 1 -14.03 -28.93 -61.28
C MET A 1 -15.00 -28.41 -60.24
N SER A 2 -14.60 -28.39 -58.97
CA SER A 2 -15.40 -27.83 -57.87
C SER A 2 -14.52 -26.85 -57.11
N LEU A 3 -14.81 -25.57 -57.30
CA LEU A 3 -14.12 -24.48 -56.63
C LEU A 3 -14.59 -24.43 -55.17
N SER A 4 -13.67 -24.72 -54.25
CA SER A 4 -13.83 -24.57 -52.80
C SER A 4 -14.04 -23.08 -52.49
N GLN A 5 -15.24 -22.73 -52.04
CA GLN A 5 -15.57 -21.41 -51.52
C GLN A 5 -15.06 -21.33 -50.08
N THR A 6 -13.85 -20.81 -49.86
CA THR A 6 -13.38 -20.44 -48.52
C THR A 6 -14.17 -19.24 -48.02
N LYS A 7 -15.21 -19.50 -47.22
CA LYS A 7 -16.00 -18.49 -46.51
C LYS A 7 -15.05 -17.67 -45.63
N SER A 8 -14.76 -16.44 -46.06
CA SER A 8 -13.76 -15.58 -45.42
C SER A 8 -14.12 -15.26 -43.97
N ASN A 9 -13.15 -15.39 -43.06
CA ASN A 9 -13.25 -15.15 -41.63
C ASN A 9 -13.32 -13.63 -41.28
N THR A 10 -13.89 -12.79 -42.15
CA THR A 10 -13.91 -11.32 -41.98
C THR A 10 -14.54 -10.89 -40.66
N SER A 11 -15.63 -11.54 -40.24
CA SER A 11 -16.26 -11.30 -38.93
C SER A 11 -15.33 -11.62 -37.75
N PHE A 12 -14.49 -12.65 -37.89
CA PHE A 12 -13.47 -12.98 -36.88
C PHE A 12 -12.37 -11.92 -36.83
N VAL A 13 -11.93 -11.42 -37.99
CA VAL A 13 -10.96 -10.31 -38.06
C VAL A 13 -11.52 -9.05 -37.39
N TYR A 14 -12.79 -8.68 -37.67
CA TYR A 14 -13.43 -7.54 -37.01
C TYR A 14 -13.59 -7.74 -35.50
N LEU A 15 -13.92 -8.96 -35.06
CA LEU A 15 -14.02 -9.29 -33.63
C LEU A 15 -12.65 -9.15 -32.93
N VAL A 16 -11.59 -9.70 -33.51
CA VAL A 16 -10.23 -9.59 -32.95
C VAL A 16 -9.79 -8.12 -32.92
N ALA A 17 -10.02 -7.38 -34.01
CA ALA A 17 -9.69 -5.95 -34.07
C ALA A 17 -10.44 -5.15 -32.98
N LEU A 18 -11.73 -5.44 -32.75
CA LEU A 18 -12.51 -4.80 -31.69
C LEU A 18 -11.95 -5.12 -30.30
N ILE A 19 -11.59 -6.38 -30.03
CA ILE A 19 -10.99 -6.78 -28.75
C ILE A 19 -9.66 -6.06 -28.53
N CYS A 20 -8.80 -6.00 -29.56
CA CYS A 20 -7.53 -5.28 -29.48
C CYS A 20 -7.75 -3.79 -29.19
N LEU A 21 -8.72 -3.16 -29.87
CA LEU A 21 -9.06 -1.75 -29.64
C LEU A 21 -9.56 -1.52 -28.21
N LEU A 22 -10.43 -2.38 -27.70
CA LEU A 22 -10.91 -2.31 -26.33
C LEU A 22 -9.79 -2.52 -25.31
N ALA A 23 -8.89 -3.47 -25.55
CA ALA A 23 -7.74 -3.71 -24.69
C ALA A 23 -6.81 -2.49 -24.61
N VAL A 24 -6.53 -1.83 -25.75
CA VAL A 24 -5.75 -0.59 -25.78
C VAL A 24 -6.48 0.53 -25.05
N ALA A 25 -7.79 0.69 -25.25
CA ALA A 25 -8.58 1.71 -24.56
C ALA A 25 -8.58 1.50 -23.04
N ILE A 26 -8.78 0.27 -22.56
CA ILE A 26 -8.72 -0.08 -21.13
C ILE A 26 -7.32 0.16 -20.56
N PHE A 27 -6.27 -0.20 -21.30
CA PHE A 27 -4.89 0.03 -20.88
C PHE A 27 -4.55 1.52 -20.76
N MET A 28 -5.02 2.35 -21.69
CA MET A 28 -4.86 3.80 -21.62
C MET A 28 -5.68 4.38 -20.46
N PHE A 29 -6.89 3.87 -20.23
CA PHE A 29 -7.74 4.31 -19.14
C PHE A 29 -7.18 3.96 -17.74
N SER A 30 -6.56 2.79 -17.58
CA SER A 30 -5.93 2.39 -16.30
C SER A 30 -4.73 3.24 -15.92
N LYS A 31 -4.14 3.97 -16.87
CA LYS A 31 -3.03 4.92 -16.68
C LYS A 31 -3.50 6.36 -16.40
N SER A 32 -4.81 6.60 -16.41
CA SER A 32 -5.37 7.94 -16.20
C SER A 32 -5.29 8.40 -14.74
N ASP A 33 -5.45 9.71 -14.55
CA ASP A 33 -5.43 10.35 -13.22
C ASP A 33 -6.52 9.82 -12.27
N PHE A 34 -7.56 9.17 -12.81
CA PHE A 34 -8.64 8.56 -12.05
C PHE A 34 -8.14 7.46 -11.08
N PHE A 35 -7.00 6.82 -11.40
CA PHE A 35 -6.41 5.76 -10.59
C PHE A 35 -5.21 6.22 -9.77
N LEU A 36 -5.01 7.53 -9.62
CA LEU A 36 -3.99 8.06 -8.73
C LEU A 36 -4.45 7.94 -7.28
N ILE A 37 -3.48 7.68 -6.41
CA ILE A 37 -3.72 7.65 -4.98
C ILE A 37 -3.90 9.09 -4.50
N ASP A 38 -5.10 9.44 -4.07
CA ASP A 38 -5.43 10.77 -3.52
C ASP A 38 -5.70 10.73 -2.01
N SER A 39 -6.04 9.54 -1.50
CA SER A 39 -6.56 9.37 -0.15
C SER A 39 -5.84 8.24 0.58
N ILE A 40 -5.50 8.50 1.84
CA ILE A 40 -4.93 7.50 2.76
C ILE A 40 -5.83 7.45 3.98
N SER A 41 -6.35 6.27 4.28
CA SER A 41 -7.15 5.99 5.48
C SER A 41 -6.30 5.22 6.47
N LEU A 42 -6.10 5.79 7.66
CA LEU A 42 -5.31 5.18 8.72
C LEU A 42 -6.24 4.59 9.79
N GLU A 43 -6.05 3.32 10.13
CA GLU A 43 -6.81 2.59 11.14
C GLU A 43 -5.86 1.98 12.18
N GLY A 44 -6.29 1.91 13.44
CA GLY A 44 -5.52 1.27 14.53
C GLY A 44 -4.40 2.12 15.15
N LEU A 45 -4.36 3.42 14.84
CA LEU A 45 -3.48 4.38 15.50
C LEU A 45 -3.99 4.70 16.91
N ASN A 46 -3.12 4.56 17.91
CA ASN A 46 -3.36 4.98 19.29
C ASN A 46 -2.25 5.90 19.80
N ASN A 47 -0.99 5.51 19.60
CA ASN A 47 0.20 6.19 20.10
C ASN A 47 1.14 6.69 18.99
N VAL A 48 1.02 6.17 17.78
CA VAL A 48 1.75 6.65 16.60
C VAL A 48 1.00 7.82 16.00
N ALA A 49 1.71 8.91 15.68
CA ALA A 49 1.09 10.06 15.06
C ALA A 49 0.85 9.79 13.56
N GLY A 50 -0.33 10.15 13.05
CA GLY A 50 -0.69 9.88 11.65
C GLY A 50 0.23 10.56 10.64
N ASP A 51 0.82 11.71 10.98
CA ASP A 51 1.78 12.42 10.14
C ASP A 51 3.14 11.70 10.05
N GLU A 52 3.56 10.97 11.09
CA GLU A 52 4.75 10.10 11.03
C GLU A 52 4.54 8.95 10.05
N VAL A 53 3.34 8.35 10.04
CA VAL A 53 2.95 7.33 9.06
C VAL A 53 2.96 7.90 7.66
N GLU A 54 2.35 9.07 7.43
CA GLU A 54 2.36 9.71 6.11
C GLU A 54 3.78 10.03 5.64
N ARG A 55 4.66 10.52 6.54
CA ARG A 55 6.08 10.77 6.23
C ARG A 55 6.82 9.49 5.84
N LEU A 56 6.56 8.38 6.53
CA LEU A 56 7.16 7.08 6.19
C LEU A 56 6.66 6.57 4.83
N LEU A 57 5.39 6.78 4.48
CA LEU A 57 4.88 6.42 3.16
C LEU A 57 5.50 7.28 2.06
N GLY A 58 5.84 8.55 2.36
CA GLY A 58 6.50 9.45 1.42
C GLY A 58 5.57 9.87 0.29
N THR A 59 6.08 9.91 -0.93
CA THR A 59 5.37 10.42 -2.13
C THR A 59 4.40 9.43 -2.75
N VAL A 60 3.74 8.59 -1.94
CA VAL A 60 2.76 7.61 -2.46
C VAL A 60 1.51 8.29 -3.02
N LYS A 61 1.14 9.46 -2.48
CA LYS A 61 0.06 10.29 -3.04
C LYS A 61 0.48 10.77 -4.44
N GLY A 62 -0.39 10.57 -5.42
CA GLY A 62 -0.11 10.85 -6.83
C GLY A 62 0.54 9.71 -7.61
N GLU A 63 0.80 8.55 -6.99
CA GLU A 63 1.19 7.34 -7.73
C GLU A 63 -0.04 6.55 -8.20
N ASN A 64 0.11 5.75 -9.25
CA ASN A 64 -0.97 4.90 -9.74
C ASN A 64 -1.19 3.71 -8.81
N ILE A 65 -2.43 3.54 -8.31
CA ILE A 65 -2.79 2.52 -7.33
C ILE A 65 -2.50 1.08 -7.81
N PHE A 66 -2.56 0.82 -9.12
CA PHE A 66 -2.26 -0.51 -9.66
C PHE A 66 -0.76 -0.83 -9.54
N LEU A 67 0.10 0.17 -9.65
CA LEU A 67 1.55 0.02 -9.70
C LEU A 67 2.22 0.03 -8.32
N VAL A 68 1.54 0.57 -7.30
CA VAL A 68 2.12 0.68 -5.96
C VAL A 68 2.39 -0.69 -5.33
N ASP A 69 3.56 -0.85 -4.73
CA ASP A 69 3.94 -2.05 -3.98
C ASP A 69 3.52 -1.89 -2.50
N THR A 70 2.38 -2.48 -2.16
CA THR A 70 1.85 -2.43 -0.79
C THR A 70 2.69 -3.23 0.20
N GLY A 71 3.43 -4.25 -0.25
CA GLY A 71 4.32 -5.04 0.58
C GLY A 71 5.54 -4.23 1.00
N ALA A 72 6.17 -3.55 0.04
CA ALA A 72 7.29 -2.65 0.31
C ALA A 72 6.89 -1.49 1.23
N LEU A 73 5.71 -0.88 1.01
CA LEU A 73 5.19 0.17 1.88
C LEU A 73 4.91 -0.34 3.30
N ALA A 74 4.32 -1.52 3.45
CA ALA A 74 4.08 -2.12 4.76
C ALA A 74 5.40 -2.39 5.51
N GLN A 75 6.43 -2.89 4.82
CA GLN A 75 7.76 -3.06 5.40
C GLN A 75 8.39 -1.74 5.83
N LYS A 76 8.21 -0.68 5.03
CA LYS A 76 8.69 0.67 5.36
C LYS A 76 8.03 1.23 6.62
N LEU A 77 6.73 0.99 6.81
CA LEU A 77 6.02 1.37 8.03
C LEU A 77 6.55 0.64 9.28
N LYS A 78 6.96 -0.62 9.14
CA LYS A 78 7.55 -1.40 10.25
C LYS A 78 8.93 -0.91 10.71
N LEU A 79 9.54 0.06 10.01
CA LEU A 79 10.73 0.76 10.49
C LEU A 79 10.42 1.68 11.68
N HIS A 80 9.16 2.05 11.87
CA HIS A 80 8.74 2.80 13.04
C HIS A 80 8.78 1.90 14.29
N PRO A 81 9.47 2.30 15.38
CA PRO A 81 9.68 1.44 16.54
C PRO A 81 8.38 1.03 17.21
N LEU A 82 7.34 1.87 17.18
CA LEU A 82 6.04 1.55 17.77
C LEU A 82 5.13 0.69 16.88
N ILE A 83 5.50 0.42 15.62
CA ILE A 83 4.66 -0.38 14.71
C ILE A 83 5.09 -1.85 14.78
N ASN A 84 4.16 -2.71 15.18
CA ASN A 84 4.39 -4.16 15.19
C ASN A 84 4.12 -4.74 13.79
N GLU A 85 2.92 -4.44 13.27
CA GLU A 85 2.44 -4.91 11.98
C GLU A 85 1.71 -3.78 11.24
N ALA A 86 1.77 -3.84 9.92
CA ALA A 86 1.07 -2.92 9.04
C ALA A 86 0.51 -3.71 7.86
N HIS A 87 -0.79 -3.56 7.59
CA HIS A 87 -1.47 -4.13 6.45
C HIS A 87 -2.00 -3.01 5.56
N ILE A 88 -1.66 -3.06 4.28
CA ILE A 88 -2.06 -2.04 3.30
C ILE A 88 -2.93 -2.70 2.25
N THR A 89 -4.16 -2.21 2.13
CA THR A 89 -5.15 -2.67 1.16
C THR A 89 -5.50 -1.56 0.18
N LYS A 90 -5.62 -1.92 -1.10
CA LYS A 90 -6.03 -1.00 -2.17
C LYS A 90 -7.55 -0.92 -2.23
N LYS A 91 -8.11 0.25 -1.99
CA LYS A 91 -9.53 0.55 -2.21
C LYS A 91 -9.65 1.43 -3.45
N TYR A 92 -10.02 0.81 -4.56
CA TYR A 92 -10.15 1.48 -5.85
C TYR A 92 -11.24 2.57 -5.81
N PRO A 93 -11.06 3.66 -6.58
CA PRO A 93 -10.00 3.86 -7.57
C PRO A 93 -8.70 4.51 -7.06
N GLY A 94 -8.66 5.12 -5.87
CA GLY A 94 -7.52 5.96 -5.45
C GLY A 94 -7.22 5.99 -3.95
N THR A 95 -7.73 5.04 -3.17
CA THR A 95 -7.56 5.04 -1.71
C THR A 95 -6.66 3.90 -1.23
N LEU A 96 -5.68 4.21 -0.38
CA LEU A 96 -4.97 3.21 0.41
C LEU A 96 -5.57 3.14 1.82
N VAL A 97 -5.95 1.94 2.25
CA VAL A 97 -6.38 1.66 3.63
C VAL A 97 -5.23 0.99 4.35
N ILE A 98 -4.77 1.60 5.45
CA ILE A 98 -3.60 1.19 6.19
C ILE A 98 -4.05 0.84 7.60
N GLN A 99 -3.97 -0.45 7.92
CA GLN A 99 -4.28 -0.98 9.23
C GLN A 99 -2.99 -1.20 9.99
N ILE A 100 -2.85 -0.48 11.10
CA ILE A 100 -1.64 -0.49 11.93
C ILE A 100 -1.96 -1.23 13.22
N GLN A 101 -1.08 -2.16 13.57
CA GLN A 101 -1.04 -2.74 14.90
C GLN A 101 0.19 -2.21 15.63
N GLU A 102 -0.05 -1.45 16.68
CA GLU A 102 1.03 -0.91 17.52
C GLU A 102 1.62 -1.97 18.45
N ARG A 103 2.88 -1.79 18.80
CA ARG A 103 3.56 -2.58 19.84
C ARG A 103 3.05 -2.18 21.20
N LEU A 104 2.91 -3.17 22.07
CA LEU A 104 2.55 -2.96 23.47
C LEU A 104 3.82 -2.99 24.33
N PRO A 105 4.02 -2.00 25.22
CA PRO A 105 5.12 -2.03 26.15
C PRO A 105 4.95 -3.19 27.13
N ALA A 106 6.05 -3.89 27.40
CA ALA A 106 6.08 -5.02 28.32
C ALA A 106 6.93 -4.74 29.58
N ALA A 107 7.96 -3.89 29.44
CA ALA A 107 8.85 -3.56 30.55
C ALA A 107 9.47 -2.15 30.40
N LEU A 108 9.89 -1.60 31.54
CA LEU A 108 10.78 -0.44 31.63
C LEU A 108 12.13 -0.91 32.18
N ILE A 109 13.20 -0.67 31.44
CA ILE A 109 14.57 -1.01 31.83
C ILE A 109 15.29 0.26 32.24
N LEU A 110 15.84 0.28 33.46
CA LEU A 110 16.72 1.35 33.92
C LEU A 110 18.13 1.12 33.36
N ASN A 111 18.62 2.06 32.56
CA ASN A 111 19.98 2.09 32.03
C ASN A 111 20.68 3.38 32.46
N LYS A 112 21.49 3.29 33.51
CA LYS A 112 22.09 4.45 34.20
C LYS A 112 20.99 5.43 34.64
N ASP A 113 20.99 6.62 34.06
CA ASP A 113 20.05 7.70 34.37
C ASP A 113 18.87 7.77 33.37
N LYS A 114 18.76 6.82 32.45
CA LYS A 114 17.68 6.77 31.45
C LYS A 114 16.81 5.54 31.63
N MET A 115 15.52 5.70 31.36
CA MET A 115 14.58 4.59 31.28
C MET A 115 14.26 4.27 29.82
N VAL A 116 14.24 2.98 29.51
CA VAL A 116 13.97 2.49 28.16
C VAL A 116 12.73 1.61 28.23
N GLU A 117 11.72 1.96 27.44
CA GLU A 117 10.52 1.15 27.27
C GLU A 117 10.74 0.13 26.17
N VAL A 118 10.47 -1.13 26.48
CA VAL A 118 10.68 -2.25 25.56
C VAL A 118 9.42 -3.11 25.45
N ASP A 119 9.20 -3.70 24.28
CA ASP A 119 8.15 -4.69 24.07
C ASP A 119 8.58 -6.09 24.54
N SER A 120 7.68 -7.07 24.43
CA SER A 120 7.93 -8.46 24.83
C SER A 120 8.97 -9.19 23.96
N GLN A 121 9.35 -8.61 22.82
CA GLN A 121 10.38 -9.12 21.90
C GLN A 121 11.73 -8.42 22.12
N GLY A 122 11.82 -7.49 23.08
CA GLY A 122 13.04 -6.73 23.36
C GLY A 122 13.29 -5.56 22.41
N VAL A 123 12.29 -5.14 21.63
CA VAL A 123 12.38 -3.95 20.77
C VAL A 123 12.23 -2.70 21.62
N ILE A 124 13.12 -1.73 21.43
CA ILE A 124 13.06 -0.43 22.11
C ILE A 124 11.96 0.42 21.47
N LEU A 125 11.01 0.84 22.28
CA LEU A 125 9.87 1.66 21.89
C LEU A 125 10.17 3.15 22.09
N ARG A 126 10.60 3.52 23.31
CA ARG A 126 10.81 4.91 23.74
C ARG A 126 11.91 5.04 24.78
N TYR A 127 12.46 6.24 24.87
CA TYR A 127 13.38 6.66 25.93
C TYR A 127 12.69 7.70 26.82
N TYR A 128 12.88 7.56 28.13
CA TYR A 128 12.39 8.50 29.14
C TYR A 128 13.57 9.00 29.98
N ASP A 129 13.62 10.30 30.24
CA ASP A 129 14.60 10.91 31.14
C ASP A 129 14.15 10.83 32.62
N THR A 130 12.84 10.67 32.87
CA THR A 130 12.24 10.55 34.22
C THR A 130 11.08 9.55 34.22
N TRP A 131 10.58 9.16 35.39
CA TRP A 131 9.49 8.18 35.50
C TRP A 131 8.21 8.73 34.83
N PRO A 132 7.54 7.95 33.96
CA PRO A 132 6.34 8.40 33.23
C PRO A 132 5.11 8.57 34.14
#